data_AF-A0A3Q9G563-F1
#
_entry.id   AF-A0A3Q9G563-F1
#
_cell.length_a   1.000
_cell.length_b   1.000
_cell.length_c   1.000
_cell.angle_alpha   90.00
_cell.angle_beta   90.00
_cell.angle_gamma   90.00
#
_symmetry.space_group_name_H-M   'P 1'
#
loop_
_entity.id
_entity.type
_entity.pdbx_description
1 polymer ?
#
loop_
_entity_poly.entity_id
_entity_poly.type
_entity_poly.pdbx_seq_one_letter_code
_entity_poly.pdbx_strand_id
1 'polypeptide(L)'
;MVEMLTDVATMARLGIPTRGRRIVLIDIENIVGGAVTTLDQAQWAKQLFENRGVVNDSDQLIFGTCRLGAVNIGATWQSSRIVMQDGDDGADLALLNILETEDLASRYDEVLIISGDHIFTDAIAALRADGVHVTVAGWADSLSAHLRLVANTTYFLDDLLSQTDYTEAA
;
A
#
# COMPACT_ATOMS: atom_id res chain seq x y z
N MET A 1 -26.98 -3.96 5.91
CA MET A 1 -26.65 -3.24 4.67
C MET A 1 -26.00 -1.93 5.12
N VAL A 2 -24.70 -1.96 5.37
CA VAL A 2 -23.93 -0.80 5.84
C VAL A 2 -23.14 -0.33 4.63
N GLU A 3 -23.51 0.82 4.06
CA GLU A 3 -22.67 1.52 3.09
C GLU A 3 -21.43 2.03 3.84
N MET A 4 -20.33 1.28 3.79
CA MET A 4 -19.00 1.86 3.98
C MET A 4 -18.58 2.52 2.67
N LEU A 5 -19.16 3.69 2.40
CA LEU A 5 -18.57 4.62 1.45
C LEU A 5 -17.57 5.44 2.26
N THR A 6 -16.28 5.15 2.09
CA THR A 6 -15.20 5.98 2.65
C THR A 6 -15.31 7.36 2.01
N ASP A 7 -15.96 8.29 2.72
CA ASP A 7 -16.27 9.64 2.21
C ASP A 7 -14.99 10.40 1.84
N VAL A 8 -15.09 11.20 0.78
CA VAL A 8 -14.08 12.14 0.27
C VAL A 8 -13.53 13.03 1.40
N ALA A 9 -14.33 13.34 2.42
CA ALA A 9 -13.88 14.08 3.60
C ALA A 9 -12.84 13.32 4.44
N THR A 10 -12.93 12.00 4.55
CA THR A 10 -11.93 11.17 5.25
C THR A 10 -10.64 11.06 4.44
N MET A 11 -10.77 10.89 3.13
CA MET A 11 -9.61 10.88 2.20
C MET A 11 -8.88 12.23 2.22
N ALA A 12 -9.61 13.34 2.19
CA ALA A 12 -9.05 14.69 2.30
C ALA A 12 -8.42 14.96 3.68
N ARG A 13 -8.94 14.37 4.76
CA ARG A 13 -8.35 14.45 6.10
C ARG A 13 -7.04 13.70 6.23
N LEU A 14 -6.91 12.58 5.54
CA LEU A 14 -5.64 11.88 5.42
C LEU A 14 -4.71 12.62 4.44
N GLY A 15 -5.22 13.42 3.50
CA GLY A 15 -4.40 14.10 2.49
C GLY A 15 -4.18 13.26 1.24
N ILE A 16 -5.05 12.28 1.01
CA ILE A 16 -5.07 11.43 -0.17
C ILE A 16 -5.73 12.23 -1.32
N PRO A 17 -5.02 12.48 -2.44
CA PRO A 17 -5.61 13.07 -3.64
C PRO A 17 -6.83 12.28 -4.14
N THR A 18 -7.98 12.95 -4.29
CA THR A 18 -9.24 12.29 -4.70
C THR A 18 -9.60 12.51 -6.17
N ARG A 19 -8.66 12.95 -7.00
CA ARG A 19 -8.87 13.22 -8.43
C ARG A 19 -7.67 12.76 -9.24
N GLY A 20 -7.73 11.54 -9.75
CA GLY A 20 -6.70 10.94 -10.59
C GLY A 20 -6.75 9.41 -10.57
N ARG A 21 -6.10 8.75 -11.53
CA ARG A 21 -5.91 7.29 -11.50
C ARG A 21 -4.81 6.96 -10.51
N ARG A 22 -5.12 6.13 -9.50
CA ARG A 22 -4.16 5.72 -8.47
C ARG A 22 -3.82 4.24 -8.60
N ILE A 23 -2.53 3.94 -8.42
CA ILE A 23 -2.01 2.58 -8.28
C ILE A 23 -1.42 2.41 -6.89
N VAL A 24 -1.65 1.24 -6.28
CA VAL A 24 -1.17 0.90 -4.95
C VAL A 24 -0.31 -0.35 -5.06
N LEU A 25 0.97 -0.23 -4.72
CA LEU A 25 1.93 -1.34 -4.66
C LEU A 25 2.13 -1.71 -3.19
N ILE A 26 1.86 -2.97 -2.86
CA ILE A 26 1.76 -3.44 -1.48
C ILE A 26 2.74 -4.58 -1.30
N ASP A 27 3.79 -4.36 -0.52
CA ASP A 27 4.51 -5.47 0.08
C ASP A 27 3.76 -5.89 1.34
N ILE A 28 2.97 -6.95 1.19
CA ILE A 28 2.09 -7.42 2.25
C ILE A 28 2.85 -8.08 3.40
N GLU A 29 4.06 -8.59 3.15
CA GLU A 29 4.85 -9.29 4.16
C GLU A 29 5.49 -8.29 5.13
N ASN A 30 5.88 -7.12 4.62
CA ASN A 30 6.25 -5.97 5.44
C ASN A 30 5.11 -5.52 6.38
N ILE A 31 3.85 -5.71 5.98
CA ILE A 31 2.68 -5.30 6.79
C ILE A 31 2.30 -6.37 7.80
N VAL A 32 2.25 -7.63 7.38
CA VAL A 32 1.90 -8.77 8.25
C VAL A 32 3.07 -9.15 9.18
N GLY A 33 4.30 -8.75 8.86
CA GLY A 33 5.51 -9.14 9.61
C GLY A 33 6.04 -10.52 9.20
N GLY A 34 5.87 -10.88 7.92
CA GLY A 34 6.29 -12.15 7.34
C GLY A 34 5.27 -12.72 6.35
N ALA A 35 5.52 -13.96 5.91
CA ALA A 35 4.68 -14.63 4.93
C ALA A 35 3.21 -14.75 5.39
N VAL A 36 2.28 -14.41 4.47
CA VAL A 36 0.83 -14.48 4.69
C VAL A 36 0.34 -15.92 4.55
N THR A 37 0.59 -16.74 5.56
CA THR A 37 0.32 -18.19 5.54
C THR A 37 -1.15 -18.56 5.82
N THR A 38 -1.97 -17.61 6.27
CA THR A 38 -3.39 -17.83 6.58
C THR A 38 -4.31 -16.81 5.91
N LEU A 39 -5.58 -17.18 5.72
CA LEU A 39 -6.62 -16.27 5.23
C LEU A 39 -6.89 -15.14 6.24
N ASP A 40 -6.82 -15.43 7.54
CA ASP A 40 -7.06 -14.44 8.60
C ASP A 40 -6.01 -13.32 8.57
N GLN A 41 -4.75 -13.63 8.29
CA GLN A 41 -3.70 -12.61 8.10
C GLN A 41 -4.02 -11.69 6.91
N ALA A 42 -4.45 -12.27 5.78
CA ALA A 42 -4.84 -11.49 4.61
C ALA A 42 -6.07 -10.61 4.91
N GLN A 43 -7.08 -11.15 5.60
CA GLN A 43 -8.28 -10.43 6.00
C GLN A 43 -7.98 -9.31 6.99
N TRP A 44 -7.09 -9.53 7.95
CA TRP A 44 -6.63 -8.50 8.87
C TRP A 44 -6.00 -7.33 8.12
N ALA A 45 -5.10 -7.59 7.17
CA ALA A 45 -4.49 -6.54 6.37
C ALA A 45 -5.53 -5.81 5.49
N LYS A 46 -6.50 -6.54 4.94
CA LYS A 46 -7.63 -5.93 4.21
C LYS A 46 -8.42 -4.96 5.08
N GLN A 47 -8.78 -5.37 6.30
CA GLN A 47 -9.50 -4.52 7.25
C GLN A 47 -8.67 -3.28 7.63
N LEU A 48 -7.36 -3.44 7.82
CA LEU A 48 -6.46 -2.32 8.08
C LEU A 48 -6.51 -1.29 6.93
N PHE A 49 -6.48 -1.75 5.68
CA PHE A 49 -6.46 -0.86 4.52
C PHE A 49 -7.84 -0.22 4.21
N GLU A 50 -8.92 -1.00 4.24
CA GLU A 50 -10.27 -0.57 3.84
C GLU A 50 -10.94 0.30 4.91
N ASN A 51 -10.98 -0.15 6.17
CA ASN A 51 -11.69 0.57 7.24
C ASN A 51 -11.09 1.96 7.53
N ARG A 52 -9.88 2.19 7.04
CA ARG A 52 -9.10 3.40 7.28
C ARG A 52 -8.90 4.23 6.03
N GLY A 53 -9.47 3.81 4.90
CA GLY A 53 -9.41 4.53 3.64
C GLY A 53 -8.01 4.65 3.04
N VAL A 54 -7.09 3.74 3.40
CA VAL A 54 -5.77 3.69 2.78
C VAL A 54 -5.93 3.31 1.31
N VAL A 55 -6.77 2.29 1.06
CA VAL A 55 -7.17 1.84 -0.27
C VAL A 55 -8.66 2.10 -0.49
N ASN A 56 -9.04 2.30 -1.74
CA ASN A 56 -10.41 2.51 -2.18
C ASN A 56 -10.73 1.63 -3.41
N ASP A 57 -12.01 1.50 -3.76
CA ASP A 57 -12.48 0.62 -4.85
C ASP A 57 -11.99 1.01 -6.26
N SER A 58 -11.52 2.25 -6.47
CA SER A 58 -11.01 2.72 -7.76
C SER A 58 -9.50 2.52 -7.92
N ASP A 59 -8.82 2.06 -6.87
CA ASP A 59 -7.39 1.80 -6.91
C ASP A 59 -7.06 0.55 -7.72
N GLN A 60 -5.99 0.65 -8.52
CA GLN A 60 -5.36 -0.55 -9.04
C GLN A 60 -4.40 -1.13 -8.00
N LEU A 61 -4.74 -2.29 -7.45
CA LEU A 61 -3.93 -2.95 -6.42
C LEU A 61 -2.94 -3.95 -7.03
N ILE A 62 -1.68 -3.85 -6.61
CA ILE A 62 -0.64 -4.84 -6.89
C ILE A 62 0.00 -5.30 -5.58
N PHE A 63 -0.03 -6.60 -5.32
CA PHE A 63 0.61 -7.22 -4.17
C PHE A 63 1.92 -7.90 -4.56
N GLY A 64 3.01 -7.52 -3.89
CA GLY A 64 4.25 -8.29 -3.82
C GLY A 64 4.17 -9.24 -2.64
N THR A 65 4.52 -10.50 -2.85
CA THR A 65 4.52 -11.54 -1.80
C THR A 65 5.41 -12.70 -2.22
N CYS A 66 5.76 -13.58 -1.28
CA CYS A 66 6.31 -14.88 -1.57
C CYS A 66 5.21 -15.88 -2.02
N ARG A 67 5.66 -17.04 -2.51
CA ARG A 67 4.78 -18.12 -2.98
C ARG A 67 3.75 -18.59 -1.94
N LEU A 68 4.08 -18.51 -0.65
CA LEU A 68 3.18 -18.96 0.43
C LEU A 68 1.99 -18.01 0.62
N GLY A 69 2.16 -16.72 0.35
CA GLY A 69 1.11 -15.70 0.52
C GLY A 69 0.10 -15.64 -0.62
N ALA A 70 0.52 -15.97 -1.84
CA ALA A 70 -0.24 -15.70 -3.07
C ALA A 70 -1.68 -16.24 -3.06
N VAL A 71 -1.90 -17.45 -2.53
CA VAL A 71 -3.25 -18.05 -2.48
C VAL A 71 -4.17 -17.29 -1.53
N ASN A 72 -3.70 -16.96 -0.33
CA ASN A 72 -4.50 -16.26 0.67
C ASN A 72 -4.81 -14.82 0.24
N ILE A 73 -3.86 -14.16 -0.41
CA ILE A 73 -4.04 -12.82 -0.99
C ILE A 73 -5.04 -12.87 -2.14
N GLY A 74 -4.88 -13.81 -3.09
CA GLY A 74 -5.80 -13.95 -4.22
C GLY A 74 -7.23 -14.29 -3.80
N ALA A 75 -7.40 -15.07 -2.73
CA ALA A 75 -8.71 -15.33 -2.14
C ALA A 75 -9.35 -14.09 -1.50
N THR A 76 -8.55 -13.14 -1.03
CA THR A 76 -8.98 -11.95 -0.27
C THR A 76 -9.25 -10.74 -1.18
N TRP A 77 -8.46 -10.57 -2.25
CA TRP A 77 -8.56 -9.49 -3.22
C TRP A 77 -8.71 -10.02 -4.66
N GLN A 78 -9.95 -10.30 -5.06
CA GLN A 78 -10.29 -10.93 -6.34
C GLN A 78 -9.90 -10.13 -7.59
N SER A 79 -9.75 -8.81 -7.49
CA SER A 79 -9.42 -7.92 -8.61
C SER A 79 -8.01 -7.34 -8.53
N SER A 80 -7.15 -7.91 -7.70
CA SER A 80 -5.75 -7.47 -7.56
C SER A 80 -4.82 -8.22 -8.51
N ARG A 81 -3.68 -7.59 -8.85
CA ARG A 81 -2.54 -8.29 -9.45
C ARG A 81 -1.61 -8.77 -8.34
N ILE A 82 -1.16 -10.01 -8.44
CA ILE A 82 -0.14 -10.57 -7.54
C ILE A 82 1.14 -10.75 -8.34
N VAL A 83 2.26 -10.26 -7.81
CA VAL A 83 3.60 -10.44 -8.37
C VAL A 83 4.50 -11.12 -7.35
N MET A 84 5.43 -11.92 -7.85
CA MET A 84 6.37 -12.69 -7.05
C MET A 84 7.66 -12.85 -7.84
N GLN A 85 8.78 -12.86 -7.14
CA GLN A 85 10.07 -13.30 -7.64
C GLN A 85 10.67 -14.29 -6.63
N ASP A 86 11.57 -15.16 -7.08
CA ASP A 86 12.30 -16.06 -6.18
C ASP A 86 13.40 -15.30 -5.42
N GLY A 87 13.69 -15.71 -4.19
CA GLY A 87 14.68 -15.11 -3.30
C GLY A 87 14.06 -14.52 -2.04
N ASP A 88 14.90 -14.19 -1.06
CA ASP A 88 14.46 -13.62 0.23
C ASP A 88 13.77 -12.26 0.04
N ASP A 89 14.27 -11.44 -0.89
CA ASP A 89 13.72 -10.12 -1.26
C ASP A 89 12.78 -10.19 -2.48
N GLY A 90 12.21 -11.37 -2.75
CA GLY A 90 11.47 -11.64 -3.99
C GLY A 90 10.21 -10.79 -4.16
N ALA A 91 9.54 -10.44 -3.07
CA ALA A 91 8.38 -9.54 -3.12
C ALA A 91 8.79 -8.13 -3.54
N ASP A 92 9.85 -7.59 -2.92
CA ASP A 92 10.34 -6.24 -3.15
C ASP A 92 10.86 -6.07 -4.58
N LEU A 93 11.69 -7.00 -5.05
CA LEU A 93 12.25 -6.96 -6.41
C LEU A 93 11.15 -7.03 -7.48
N ALA A 94 10.09 -7.82 -7.25
CA ALA A 94 8.97 -7.91 -8.18
C ALA A 94 8.19 -6.59 -8.27
N LEU A 95 7.98 -5.91 -7.14
CA LEU A 95 7.34 -4.60 -7.09
C LEU A 95 8.23 -3.50 -7.68
N LEU A 96 9.53 -3.52 -7.37
CA LEU A 96 10.51 -2.58 -7.91
C LEU A 96 10.55 -2.65 -9.44
N ASN A 97 10.57 -3.86 -10.00
CA ASN A 97 10.52 -4.05 -11.45
C ASN A 97 9.27 -3.39 -12.08
N ILE A 98 8.12 -3.38 -11.41
CA ILE A 98 6.94 -2.66 -11.92
C ILE A 98 7.17 -1.15 -11.93
N LEU A 99 7.70 -0.60 -10.83
CA LEU A 99 8.00 0.83 -10.73
C LEU A 99 8.95 1.28 -11.84
N GLU A 100 9.92 0.44 -12.20
CA GLU A 100 10.96 0.75 -13.17
C GLU A 100 10.54 0.50 -14.64
N THR A 101 9.62 -0.42 -14.91
CA THR A 101 9.40 -0.92 -16.28
C THR A 101 8.00 -0.67 -16.85
N GLU A 102 6.98 -0.37 -16.03
CA GLU A 102 5.58 -0.29 -16.51
C GLU A 102 5.07 1.12 -16.83
N ASP A 103 5.98 2.09 -16.94
CA ASP A 103 5.68 3.50 -17.29
C ASP A 103 4.50 4.06 -16.48
N LEU A 104 4.64 4.03 -15.16
CA LEU A 104 3.57 4.43 -14.25
C LEU A 104 3.24 5.92 -14.39
N ALA A 105 4.24 6.75 -14.67
CA ALA A 105 4.09 8.20 -14.77
C ALA A 105 3.16 8.65 -15.90
N SER A 106 3.07 7.91 -17.01
CA SER A 106 2.13 8.24 -18.09
C SER A 106 0.69 7.74 -17.82
N ARG A 107 0.50 6.88 -16.81
CA ARG A 107 -0.74 6.12 -16.59
C ARG A 107 -1.49 6.49 -15.33
N TYR A 108 -0.77 6.97 -14.32
CA TYR A 108 -1.29 7.23 -12.98
C TYR A 108 -0.86 8.62 -12.51
N ASP A 109 -1.78 9.30 -11.84
CA ASP A 109 -1.52 10.59 -11.21
C ASP A 109 -0.92 10.41 -9.81
N GLU A 110 -1.19 9.27 -9.17
CA GLU A 110 -0.70 8.93 -7.84
C GLU A 110 -0.22 7.47 -7.75
N VAL A 111 0.89 7.29 -7.04
CA VAL A 111 1.43 5.99 -6.64
C VAL A 111 1.49 5.94 -5.12
N LEU A 112 0.82 4.95 -4.51
CA LEU A 112 0.96 4.62 -3.11
C LEU A 112 1.81 3.36 -2.96
N ILE A 113 2.90 3.43 -2.19
CA ILE A 113 3.70 2.26 -1.84
C ILE A 113 3.47 1.95 -0.36
N ILE A 114 3.03 0.73 -0.09
CA ILE A 114 2.83 0.20 1.25
C ILE A 114 3.98 -0.77 1.53
N SER A 115 5.07 -0.25 2.09
CA SER A 115 6.29 -0.99 2.48
C SER A 115 7.16 -0.10 3.38
N GLY A 116 8.01 -0.73 4.19
CA GLY A 116 9.05 -0.04 4.97
C GLY A 116 10.42 0.03 4.28
N ASP A 117 10.63 -0.73 3.19
CA ASP A 117 11.97 -0.98 2.65
C ASP A 117 12.56 0.19 1.85
N HIS A 118 13.78 0.58 2.20
CA HIS A 118 14.56 1.58 1.49
C HIS A 118 14.88 1.24 0.02
N ILE A 119 14.74 -0.01 -0.43
CA ILE A 119 15.03 -0.43 -1.81
C ILE A 119 14.22 0.35 -2.85
N PHE A 120 13.02 0.84 -2.48
CA PHE A 120 12.16 1.63 -3.38
C PHE A 120 12.58 3.11 -3.52
N THR A 121 13.56 3.59 -2.75
CA THR A 121 13.89 5.03 -2.66
C THR A 121 14.18 5.65 -4.02
N ASP A 122 15.04 5.03 -4.82
CA ASP A 122 15.47 5.61 -6.10
C ASP A 122 14.31 5.63 -7.12
N ALA A 123 13.51 4.56 -7.17
CA ALA A 123 12.33 4.49 -8.03
C ALA A 123 11.27 5.54 -7.65
N ILE A 124 11.05 5.78 -6.36
CA ILE A 124 10.15 6.84 -5.88
C ILE A 124 10.67 8.22 -6.28
N ALA A 125 11.97 8.47 -6.12
CA ALA A 125 12.57 9.74 -6.49
C ALA A 125 12.42 10.01 -8.00
N ALA A 126 12.58 8.98 -8.84
CA ALA A 126 12.36 9.06 -10.28
C ALA A 126 10.89 9.40 -10.61
N LEU A 127 9.92 8.67 -10.05
CA LEU A 127 8.48 8.92 -10.28
C LEU A 127 8.09 10.36 -9.90
N ARG A 128 8.62 10.88 -8.80
CA ARG A 128 8.37 12.26 -8.39
C ARG A 128 8.99 13.28 -9.33
N ALA A 129 10.19 13.00 -9.85
CA ALA A 129 10.82 13.86 -10.85
C ALA A 129 9.98 13.94 -12.14
N ASP A 130 9.26 12.86 -12.45
CA ASP A 130 8.32 12.77 -13.57
C ASP A 130 6.93 13.37 -13.26
N GLY A 131 6.73 13.94 -12.06
CA GLY A 131 5.52 14.66 -11.67
C GLY A 131 4.41 13.82 -11.03
N VAL A 132 4.66 12.53 -10.77
CA VAL A 132 3.72 11.66 -10.05
C VAL A 132 3.69 12.04 -8.58
N HIS A 133 2.49 12.13 -8.00
CA HIS A 133 2.38 12.25 -6.54
C HIS A 133 2.65 10.88 -5.91
N VAL A 134 3.71 10.79 -5.09
CA VAL A 134 4.06 9.54 -4.44
C VAL A 134 3.78 9.61 -2.94
N THR A 135 2.99 8.65 -2.47
CA THR A 135 2.70 8.44 -1.06
C THR A 135 3.40 7.16 -0.60
N VAL A 136 3.99 7.16 0.59
CA VAL A 136 4.52 5.95 1.24
C VAL A 136 3.75 5.68 2.54
N ALA A 137 3.47 4.41 2.81
CA ALA A 137 2.85 3.98 4.06
C ALA A 137 3.56 2.75 4.63
N GLY A 138 3.72 2.71 5.96
CA GLY A 138 4.34 1.59 6.66
C GLY A 138 4.25 1.74 8.17
N TRP A 139 4.77 0.75 8.92
CA TRP A 139 4.88 0.86 10.37
C TRP A 139 5.92 1.91 10.76
N ALA A 140 5.65 2.70 11.80
CA ALA A 140 6.50 3.82 12.20
C ALA A 140 7.92 3.40 12.60
N ASP A 141 8.08 2.18 13.10
CA ASP A 141 9.35 1.59 13.52
C ASP A 141 10.16 1.00 12.36
N SER A 142 9.51 0.61 11.26
CA SER A 142 10.15 -0.04 10.10
C SER A 142 10.20 0.83 8.84
N LEU A 143 9.44 1.93 8.78
CA LEU A 143 9.40 2.78 7.61
C LEU A 143 10.70 3.58 7.44
N SER A 144 11.43 3.27 6.37
CA SER A 144 12.69 3.91 6.02
C SER A 144 12.61 5.44 5.99
N ALA A 145 13.56 6.08 6.68
CA ALA A 145 13.71 7.53 6.66
C ALA A 145 14.01 8.07 5.25
N HIS A 146 14.66 7.28 4.40
CA HIS A 146 14.93 7.66 3.02
C HIS A 146 13.64 7.72 2.21
N LEU A 147 12.76 6.70 2.33
CA LEU A 147 11.45 6.72 1.67
C LEU A 147 10.64 7.95 2.08
N ARG A 148 10.63 8.27 3.38
CA ARG A 148 9.95 9.46 3.90
C ARG A 148 10.50 10.76 3.35
N LEU A 149 11.82 10.84 3.17
CA LEU A 149 12.48 12.02 2.61
C LEU A 149 12.13 12.20 1.13
N VAL A 150 12.07 11.09 0.39
CA VAL A 150 11.80 11.13 -1.05
C VAL A 150 10.33 11.07 -1.40
N ALA A 151 9.38 10.79 -0.52
CA ALA A 151 7.95 10.79 -0.84
C ALA A 151 7.34 12.22 -0.80
N ASN A 152 6.19 12.42 -1.45
CA ASN A 152 5.39 13.63 -1.27
C ASN A 152 4.64 13.58 0.07
N THR A 153 4.11 12.41 0.41
CA THR A 153 3.29 12.18 1.60
C THR A 153 3.70 10.89 2.30
N THR A 154 3.60 10.86 3.62
CA THR A 154 3.89 9.69 4.45
C THR A 154 2.71 9.39 5.36
N TYR A 155 2.33 8.12 5.43
CA TYR A 155 1.36 7.59 6.40
C TYR A 155 2.01 6.55 7.30
N PHE A 156 1.78 6.67 8.61
CA PHE A 156 2.11 5.61 9.55
C PHE A 156 0.89 4.75 9.79
N LEU A 157 1.04 3.43 9.67
CA LEU A 157 -0.06 2.49 9.90
C LEU A 157 -0.47 2.44 11.38
N ASP A 158 0.44 2.77 12.29
CA ASP A 158 0.18 2.92 13.74
C ASP A 158 -0.90 3.98 14.04
N ASP A 159 -0.88 5.09 13.30
CA ASP A 159 -1.86 6.17 13.42
C ASP A 159 -3.27 5.70 13.00
N LEU A 160 -3.35 4.60 12.24
CA LEU A 160 -4.61 3.98 11.82
C LEU A 160 -5.13 2.97 12.85
N LEU A 161 -4.24 2.34 13.62
CA LEU A 161 -4.63 1.43 14.71
C LEU A 161 -5.13 2.20 15.94
N SER A 162 -4.50 3.34 16.27
CA SER A 162 -4.86 4.17 17.43
C SER A 162 -6.23 4.86 17.30
N GLN A 163 -6.79 4.95 16.08
CA GLN A 163 -8.13 5.48 15.83
C GLN A 163 -9.27 4.50 16.16
N THR A 164 -8.99 3.40 16.89
CA THR A 164 -10.01 2.43 17.34
C THR A 164 -10.53 2.75 18.75
N ASP A 165 -9.79 3.51 19.57
CA ASP A 165 -10.10 3.70 20.99
C ASP A 165 -11.11 4.84 21.29
N TYR A 166 -11.59 5.59 20.30
CA TYR A 166 -12.50 6.73 20.52
C TYR A 166 -13.97 6.48 20.12
N THR A 167 -14.31 5.33 19.54
CA THR A 167 -15.67 5.08 18.99
C THR A 167 -16.47 3.99 19.70
N GLU A 168 -16.07 3.60 20.92
CA GLU A 168 -16.87 2.73 21.82
C GLU A 168 -17.30 3.41 23.13
N ALA A 169 -17.12 4.73 23.24
CA ALA A 169 -17.61 5.52 24.38
C ALA A 169 -18.55 6.64 23.93
N ALA A 170 -19.74 6.29 23.43
CA ALA A 170 -20.90 7.19 23.34
C ALA A 170 -22.22 6.41 23.36
#